data_AF-A0A0Q8G0Y1-F1
#
_entry.id   AF-A0A0Q8G0Y1-F1
#
_cell.length_a   1.000
_cell.length_b   1.000
_cell.length_c   1.000
_cell.angle_alpha   90.00
_cell.angle_beta   90.00
_cell.angle_gamma   90.00
#
_symmetry.space_group_name_H-M   'P 1'
#
loop_
_entity.id
_entity.type
_entity.pdbx_description
1 polymer ?
#
loop_
_entity_poly.entity_id
_entity_poly.type
_entity_poly.pdbx_seq_one_letter_code
_entity_poly.pdbx_strand_id
1 'polypeptide(L)'
;MRRHAERPRRARRQAGYSLLEILIVLTIIALIAALVGPRLFAQLDRSKVTTARVQVRSLETALETMRIDIGRYPSASEGLELLSHADPKAVSGWYGPYLSGGLPPDPWGRPYVYEPTTDPQQPPHVISLGSDGKPGGAGGAADIRNGAGV
;
A
#
# COMPACT_ATOMS: atom_id res chain seq x y z
N MET A 1 31.55 32.90 72.25
CA MET A 1 31.49 32.70 70.78
C MET A 1 31.30 31.21 70.48
N ARG A 2 30.08 30.76 70.14
CA ARG A 2 29.77 29.36 69.82
C ARG A 2 29.89 29.17 68.30
N ARG A 3 30.86 28.37 67.84
CA ARG A 3 30.96 28.01 66.41
C ARG A 3 29.89 26.96 66.08
N HIS A 4 28.96 27.31 65.20
CA HIS A 4 28.03 26.37 64.60
C HIS A 4 28.79 25.43 63.66
N ALA A 5 28.81 24.15 63.97
CA ALA A 5 29.33 23.12 63.08
C ALA A 5 28.29 22.84 61.99
N GLU A 6 28.57 23.27 60.76
CA GLU A 6 27.76 22.91 59.60
C GLU A 6 27.93 21.41 59.30
N ARG A 7 26.81 20.68 59.35
CA ARG A 7 26.78 19.26 58.96
C ARG A 7 26.86 19.15 57.43
N PRO A 8 27.80 18.37 56.86
CA PRO A 8 27.90 18.24 55.42
C PRO A 8 26.67 17.52 54.86
N ARG A 9 25.98 18.16 53.90
CA ARG A 9 24.92 17.53 53.10
C ARG A 9 25.53 16.40 52.28
N ARG A 10 25.16 15.15 52.56
CA ARG A 10 25.55 14.00 51.72
C ARG A 10 24.99 14.21 50.32
N ALA A 11 25.88 14.41 49.35
CA ALA A 11 25.53 14.36 47.94
C ALA A 11 24.93 12.98 47.64
N ARG A 12 23.70 12.98 47.13
CA ARG A 12 22.98 11.77 46.73
C ARG A 12 23.76 11.18 45.55
N ARG A 13 24.42 10.04 45.74
CA ARG A 13 25.14 9.36 44.65
C ARG A 13 24.11 9.02 43.57
N GLN A 14 24.24 9.62 42.39
CA GLN A 14 23.51 9.17 41.22
C GLN A 14 24.04 7.79 40.86
N ALA A 15 23.19 6.78 40.94
CA ALA A 15 23.49 5.46 40.40
C ALA A 15 23.43 5.58 38.87
N GLY A 16 24.58 5.49 38.21
CA GLY A 16 24.65 5.33 36.76
C GLY A 16 24.27 3.90 36.38
N TYR A 17 23.67 3.72 35.21
CA TYR A 17 23.35 2.40 34.66
C TYR A 17 24.64 1.60 34.42
N SER A 18 24.62 0.32 34.76
CA SER A 18 25.72 -0.59 34.45
C SER A 18 25.71 -0.97 32.97
N LEU A 19 26.89 -1.26 32.39
CA LEU A 19 26.98 -1.78 31.02
C LEU A 19 26.19 -3.09 30.86
N LEU A 20 26.13 -3.90 31.91
CA LEU A 20 25.43 -5.17 31.94
C LEU A 20 23.90 -4.97 31.86
N GLU A 21 23.33 -3.96 32.53
CA GLU A 21 21.90 -3.64 32.41
C GLU A 21 21.52 -3.25 30.99
N ILE A 22 22.31 -2.39 30.35
CA ILE A 22 22.04 -1.99 28.96
C ILE A 22 22.20 -3.20 28.03
N LEU A 23 23.19 -4.06 28.26
CA LEU A 23 23.38 -5.29 27.47
C LEU A 23 22.18 -6.23 27.57
N ILE A 24 21.67 -6.50 28.79
CA ILE A 24 20.50 -7.35 28.98
C ILE A 24 19.28 -6.75 28.27
N VAL A 25 19.06 -5.43 28.42
CA VAL A 25 17.92 -4.75 27.78
C VAL A 25 17.99 -4.86 26.26
N LEU A 26 19.15 -4.57 25.66
CA LEU A 26 19.34 -4.71 24.20
C LEU A 26 19.14 -6.14 23.73
N THR A 27 19.60 -7.13 24.51
CA THR A 27 19.42 -8.55 24.20
C THR A 27 17.95 -8.94 24.18
N ILE A 28 17.16 -8.49 25.17
CA ILE A 28 15.72 -8.75 25.22
C ILE A 28 14.99 -8.06 24.05
N ILE A 29 15.34 -6.81 23.75
CA ILE A 29 14.76 -6.07 22.61
C ILE A 29 15.05 -6.79 21.29
N ALA A 30 16.30 -7.23 21.07
CA ALA A 30 16.67 -7.97 19.87
C ALA A 30 15.91 -9.29 19.73
N LEU A 31 15.74 -10.02 20.84
CA LEU A 31 14.97 -11.27 20.87
C LEU A 31 13.50 -11.06 20.52
N ILE A 32 12.87 -10.02 21.11
CA ILE A 32 11.48 -9.66 20.80
C ILE A 32 11.35 -9.23 19.33
N ALA A 33 12.25 -8.38 18.85
CA ALA A 33 12.24 -7.90 17.47
C ALA A 33 12.37 -9.05 16.46
N ALA A 34 13.23 -10.03 16.73
CA ALA A 34 13.40 -11.21 15.88
C ALA A 34 12.13 -12.08 15.80
N LEU A 35 11.34 -12.16 16.88
CA LEU A 35 10.11 -12.96 16.91
C LEU A 35 8.91 -12.23 16.30
N VAL A 36 8.79 -10.92 16.54
CA VAL A 36 7.61 -10.13 16.16
C VAL A 36 7.77 -9.51 14.77
N GLY A 37 8.98 -9.10 14.40
CA GLY A 37 9.27 -8.40 13.14
C GLY A 37 8.71 -9.13 11.90
N PRO A 38 9.10 -10.40 11.64
CA PRO A 38 8.62 -11.13 10.46
C PRO A 38 7.09 -11.26 10.38
N ARG A 39 6.42 -11.43 11.53
CA ARG A 39 4.95 -11.57 11.58
C ARG A 39 4.25 -10.27 11.23
N LEU A 40 4.78 -9.14 11.70
CA LEU A 40 4.23 -7.82 11.39
C LEU A 40 4.33 -7.54 9.88
N PHE A 41 5.50 -7.81 9.27
CA PHE A 41 5.68 -7.63 7.82
C PHE A 41 4.73 -8.53 7.01
N ALA A 42 4.62 -9.81 7.35
CA ALA A 42 3.71 -10.72 6.66
C ALA A 42 2.24 -10.28 6.76
N GLN A 43 1.83 -9.73 7.92
CA GLN A 43 0.48 -9.20 8.11
C GLN A 43 0.22 -7.94 7.28
N LEU A 44 1.20 -7.03 7.23
CA LEU A 44 1.13 -5.82 6.40
C LEU A 44 1.02 -6.19 4.91
N ASP A 45 1.83 -7.13 4.43
CA ASP A 45 1.77 -7.58 3.04
C ASP A 45 0.42 -8.23 2.70
N ARG A 46 -0.13 -9.05 3.59
CA ARG A 46 -1.47 -9.62 3.39
C ARG A 46 -2.56 -8.55 3.31
N SER A 47 -2.47 -7.52 4.16
CA SER A 47 -3.41 -6.40 4.11
C SER A 47 -3.31 -5.67 2.77
N LYS A 48 -2.09 -5.41 2.30
CA LYS A 48 -1.84 -4.78 0.99
C LYS A 48 -2.42 -5.59 -0.16
N VAL A 49 -2.18 -6.90 -0.21
CA VAL A 49 -2.78 -7.78 -1.22
C VAL A 49 -4.31 -7.68 -1.22
N THR A 50 -4.92 -7.65 -0.03
CA THR A 50 -6.38 -7.53 0.11
C THR A 50 -6.88 -6.19 -0.40
N THR A 51 -6.23 -5.09 -0.02
CA THR A 51 -6.56 -3.75 -0.52
C THR A 51 -6.42 -3.68 -2.04
N ALA A 52 -5.35 -4.23 -2.61
CA ALA A 52 -5.12 -4.20 -4.05
C ALA A 52 -6.23 -4.95 -4.79
N ARG A 53 -6.69 -6.11 -4.27
CA ARG A 53 -7.81 -6.86 -4.84
C ARG A 53 -9.11 -6.06 -4.83
N VAL A 54 -9.39 -5.35 -3.74
CA VAL A 54 -10.58 -4.47 -3.63
C VAL A 54 -10.49 -3.32 -4.64
N GLN A 55 -9.33 -2.67 -4.73
CA GLN A 55 -9.09 -1.58 -5.68
C GLN A 55 -9.22 -2.07 -7.14
N VAL A 56 -8.61 -3.21 -7.50
CA VAL A 56 -8.75 -3.82 -8.85
C VAL A 56 -10.21 -4.08 -9.20
N ARG A 57 -11.00 -4.64 -8.27
CA ARG A 57 -12.43 -4.87 -8.49
C ARG A 57 -13.23 -3.57 -8.63
N SER A 58 -12.85 -2.53 -7.88
CA SER A 58 -13.45 -1.20 -8.01
C SER A 58 -13.14 -0.59 -9.38
N LEU A 59 -11.91 -0.73 -9.87
CA LEU A 59 -11.50 -0.26 -11.20
C LEU A 59 -12.23 -1.03 -12.31
N GLU A 60 -12.37 -2.35 -12.18
CA GLU A 60 -13.16 -3.18 -13.10
C GLU A 60 -14.63 -2.72 -13.16
N THR A 61 -15.23 -2.40 -12.01
CA THR A 61 -16.61 -1.90 -11.97
C THR A 61 -16.75 -0.52 -12.61
N ALA A 62 -15.77 0.37 -12.40
CA ALA A 62 -15.73 1.69 -13.03
C ALA A 62 -15.58 1.58 -14.56
N LEU A 63 -14.73 0.68 -15.03
CA LEU A 63 -14.55 0.37 -16.45
C LEU A 63 -15.85 -0.15 -17.08
N GLU A 64 -16.56 -1.03 -16.39
CA GLU A 64 -17.84 -1.56 -16.88
C GLU A 64 -18.91 -0.47 -16.97
N THR A 65 -18.99 0.40 -15.97
CA THR A 65 -19.92 1.54 -15.98
C THR A 65 -19.61 2.48 -17.14
N MET A 66 -18.33 2.83 -17.31
CA MET A 66 -17.88 3.65 -18.43
C MET A 66 -18.19 3.02 -19.79
N ARG A 67 -18.06 1.69 -19.92
CA ARG A 67 -18.41 0.96 -21.14
C ARG A 67 -19.90 1.07 -21.47
N ILE A 68 -20.78 1.09 -20.46
CA ILE A 68 -22.23 1.26 -20.69
C ILE A 68 -22.51 2.64 -21.29
N ASP A 69 -21.81 3.67 -20.85
CA ASP A 69 -22.00 5.06 -21.30
C ASP A 69 -21.39 5.34 -22.68
N ILE A 70 -20.14 4.89 -22.89
CA ILE A 70 -19.32 5.20 -24.07
C ILE A 70 -19.44 4.09 -25.14
N GLY A 71 -19.92 2.91 -24.74
CA GLY A 71 -20.07 1.74 -25.61
C GLY A 71 -18.80 0.94 -25.83
N ARG A 72 -17.68 1.24 -25.14
CA ARG A 72 -16.40 0.51 -25.25
C ARG A 72 -15.51 0.70 -24.02
N TYR A 73 -14.54 -0.18 -23.84
CA TYR A 73 -13.44 0.04 -22.89
C TYR A 73 -12.40 1.06 -23.42
N PRO A 74 -11.52 1.59 -22.55
CA PRO A 74 -10.44 2.48 -22.98
C PRO A 74 -9.48 1.77 -23.95
N SER A 75 -8.89 2.54 -24.85
CA SER A 75 -7.77 2.08 -25.67
C SER A 75 -6.47 2.07 -24.87
N ALA A 76 -5.40 1.48 -25.42
CA ALA A 76 -4.08 1.46 -24.80
C ALA A 76 -3.52 2.88 -24.52
N SER A 77 -3.84 3.86 -25.36
CA SER A 77 -3.40 5.24 -25.20
C SER A 77 -4.22 6.04 -24.19
N GLU A 78 -5.50 5.69 -24.02
CA GLU A 78 -6.39 6.33 -23.04
C GLU A 78 -6.16 5.75 -21.63
N GLY A 79 -6.00 4.43 -21.54
CA GLY A 79 -5.74 3.72 -20.30
C GLY A 79 -6.79 3.97 -19.21
N LEU A 80 -6.36 3.81 -17.95
CA LEU A 80 -7.22 4.03 -16.77
C LEU A 80 -7.50 5.52 -16.51
N GLU A 81 -6.77 6.44 -17.14
CA GLU A 81 -6.96 7.88 -16.97
C GLU A 81 -8.36 8.33 -17.45
N LEU A 82 -8.91 7.63 -18.46
CA LEU A 82 -10.25 7.91 -18.98
C LEU A 82 -11.36 7.73 -17.93
N LEU A 83 -11.11 6.94 -16.88
CA LEU A 83 -12.02 6.79 -15.76
C LEU A 83 -12.14 8.06 -14.92
N SER A 84 -11.09 8.88 -14.91
CA SER A 84 -11.04 10.09 -14.07
C SER A 84 -11.36 11.34 -14.88
N HIS A 85 -10.85 11.44 -16.10
CA HIS A 85 -11.00 12.63 -16.93
C HIS A 85 -11.11 12.24 -18.41
N ALA A 86 -11.99 12.91 -19.15
CA ALA A 86 -12.06 12.79 -20.60
C ALA A 86 -12.06 14.17 -21.25
N ASP A 87 -11.45 14.27 -22.43
CA ASP A 87 -11.70 15.41 -23.32
C ASP A 87 -13.06 15.18 -24.02
N PRO A 88 -14.06 16.06 -23.82
CA PRO A 88 -15.37 15.93 -24.46
C PRO A 88 -15.33 15.88 -25.98
N LYS A 89 -14.24 16.38 -26.61
CA LYS A 89 -14.04 16.29 -28.07
C LYS A 89 -13.52 14.93 -28.51
N ALA A 90 -12.81 14.23 -27.63
CA ALA A 90 -12.21 12.93 -27.92
C ALA A 90 -13.19 11.77 -27.64
N VAL A 91 -14.05 11.92 -26.63
CA VAL A 91 -14.92 10.84 -26.19
C VAL A 91 -16.37 11.32 -26.01
N SER A 92 -17.20 10.98 -26.97
CA SER A 92 -18.65 11.24 -26.92
C SER A 92 -19.33 10.30 -25.92
N GLY A 93 -20.30 10.82 -25.17
CA GLY A 93 -21.09 10.01 -24.24
C GLY A 93 -20.41 9.74 -22.89
N TRP A 94 -19.32 10.42 -22.56
CA TRP A 94 -18.70 10.32 -21.24
C TRP A 94 -19.53 11.07 -20.18
N TYR A 95 -19.97 10.37 -19.14
CA TYR A 95 -20.76 10.91 -18.02
C TYR A 95 -20.01 10.84 -16.67
N GLY A 96 -18.70 10.59 -16.72
CA GLY A 96 -17.84 10.48 -15.54
C GLY A 96 -17.68 11.80 -14.76
N PRO A 97 -16.79 11.82 -13.74
CA PRO A 97 -15.77 10.82 -13.43
C PRO A 97 -16.35 9.53 -12.84
N TYR A 98 -15.77 8.40 -13.22
CA TYR A 98 -16.14 7.06 -12.73
C TYR A 98 -15.39 6.67 -11.45
N LEU A 99 -14.42 7.50 -11.02
CA LEU A 99 -13.66 7.33 -9.79
C LEU A 99 -13.82 8.55 -8.89
N SER A 100 -14.06 8.29 -7.60
CA SER A 100 -14.09 9.34 -6.57
C SER A 100 -12.66 9.69 -6.15
N GLY A 101 -12.12 10.80 -6.66
CA GLY A 101 -10.78 11.29 -6.28
C GLY A 101 -9.63 10.90 -7.22
N GLY A 102 -9.94 10.45 -8.43
CA GLY A 102 -8.95 10.08 -9.44
C GLY A 102 -8.44 8.64 -9.32
N LEU A 103 -7.42 8.31 -10.10
CA LEU A 103 -6.82 6.98 -10.12
C LEU A 103 -5.89 6.78 -8.91
N PRO A 104 -6.22 5.89 -7.96
CA PRO A 104 -5.33 5.63 -6.83
C PRO A 104 -4.13 4.78 -7.26
N PRO A 105 -2.96 4.95 -6.62
CA PRO A 105 -1.89 3.98 -6.73
C PRO A 105 -2.29 2.67 -6.02
N ASP A 106 -1.60 1.60 -6.39
CA ASP A 106 -1.67 0.33 -5.68
C ASP A 106 -1.13 0.47 -4.23
N PRO A 107 -1.32 -0.56 -3.37
CA PRO A 107 -0.88 -0.52 -1.97
C PRO A 107 0.65 -0.50 -1.75
N TRP A 108 1.43 -0.63 -2.82
CA TRP A 108 2.88 -0.47 -2.83
C TRP A 108 3.32 0.87 -3.46
N GLY A 109 2.36 1.74 -3.78
CA GLY A 109 2.60 3.09 -4.28
C GLY A 109 2.86 3.16 -5.79
N ARG A 110 2.53 2.12 -6.55
CA ARG A 110 2.78 2.04 -7.99
C ARG A 110 1.49 2.23 -8.78
N PRO A 111 1.55 2.71 -10.03
CA PRO A 111 0.38 2.75 -10.90
C PRO A 111 -0.11 1.33 -11.21
N TYR A 112 -1.42 1.17 -11.36
CA TYR A 112 -1.99 -0.05 -11.92
C TYR A 112 -1.58 -0.20 -13.39
N VAL A 113 -1.27 -1.43 -13.79
CA VAL A 113 -1.02 -1.79 -15.19
C VAL A 113 -2.36 -2.04 -15.86
N TYR A 114 -2.55 -1.43 -17.02
CA TYR A 114 -3.73 -1.58 -17.86
C TYR A 114 -3.36 -2.33 -19.13
N GLU A 115 -4.01 -3.46 -19.37
CA GLU A 115 -3.82 -4.26 -20.58
C GLU A 115 -5.16 -4.39 -21.30
N PRO A 116 -5.39 -3.62 -22.38
CA PRO A 116 -6.59 -3.78 -23.18
C PRO A 116 -6.58 -5.10 -23.94
N THR A 117 -7.77 -5.61 -24.23
CA THR A 117 -7.98 -6.76 -25.10
C THR A 117 -7.99 -6.34 -26.58
N THR A 118 -7.87 -7.31 -27.48
CA THR A 118 -7.97 -7.05 -28.93
C THR A 118 -9.37 -6.61 -29.35
N ASP A 119 -10.39 -7.00 -28.61
CA ASP A 119 -11.79 -6.63 -28.83
C ASP A 119 -12.19 -5.55 -27.81
N PRO A 120 -12.50 -4.31 -28.23
CA PRO A 120 -12.88 -3.21 -27.33
C PRO A 120 -14.13 -3.46 -26.47
N GLN A 121 -14.90 -4.52 -26.76
CA GLN A 121 -16.04 -4.97 -25.97
C GLN A 121 -15.68 -5.95 -24.85
N GLN A 122 -14.49 -6.56 -24.89
CA GLN A 122 -14.06 -7.53 -23.90
C GLN A 122 -13.39 -6.85 -22.71
N PRO A 123 -13.65 -7.30 -21.46
CA PRO A 123 -13.04 -6.71 -20.27
C PRO A 123 -11.51 -6.68 -20.35
N PRO A 124 -10.88 -5.51 -20.12
CA PRO A 124 -9.43 -5.40 -20.07
C PRO A 124 -8.89 -6.02 -18.78
N HIS A 125 -7.58 -6.26 -18.74
CA HIS A 125 -6.90 -6.62 -17.50
C HIS A 125 -6.38 -5.37 -16.77
N VAL A 126 -6.68 -5.31 -15.47
CA VAL A 126 -6.16 -4.32 -14.53
C VAL A 126 -5.33 -5.06 -13.50
N ILE A 127 -4.04 -4.74 -13.43
CA ILE A 127 -3.05 -5.56 -12.72
C ILE A 127 -2.25 -4.69 -11.74
N SER A 128 -2.12 -5.17 -10.50
CA SER A 128 -1.10 -4.73 -9.55
C SER A 128 0.00 -5.78 -9.51
N LEU A 129 1.25 -5.38 -9.74
CA LEU A 129 2.40 -6.28 -9.82
C LEU A 129 2.91 -6.76 -8.43
N GLY A 130 2.21 -6.41 -7.34
CA GLY A 130 2.58 -6.85 -6.00
C GLY A 130 3.79 -6.12 -5.40
N SER A 131 4.36 -6.71 -4.34
CA SER A 131 5.39 -6.05 -3.52
C SER A 131 6.73 -5.83 -4.21
N ASP A 132 7.14 -6.75 -5.09
CA ASP A 132 8.34 -6.59 -5.92
C ASP A 132 8.07 -5.73 -7.16
N GLY A 133 6.81 -5.64 -7.55
CA GLY A 133 6.26 -5.03 -8.73
C GLY A 133 6.97 -5.45 -10.01
N LYS A 134 7.13 -6.76 -10.14
CA LYS A 134 7.55 -7.45 -11.36
C LYS A 134 6.46 -8.46 -11.71
N PRO A 135 6.28 -8.82 -12.99
CA PRO A 135 5.34 -9.86 -13.36
C PRO A 135 5.68 -11.21 -12.69
N GLY A 136 4.64 -11.91 -12.23
CA GLY A 136 4.72 -13.21 -11.58
C GLY A 136 4.76 -13.11 -10.06
N GLY A 137 5.76 -13.73 -9.45
CA GLY A 137 5.95 -13.75 -7.99
C GLY A 137 5.01 -14.68 -7.21
N ALA A 138 5.11 -14.63 -5.88
CA ALA A 138 4.31 -15.43 -4.96
C ALA A 138 4.02 -14.66 -3.66
N GLY A 139 2.94 -15.03 -2.97
CA GLY A 139 2.53 -14.36 -1.74
C GLY A 139 2.25 -12.87 -1.97
N GLY A 140 2.94 -11.99 -1.23
CA GLY A 140 2.81 -10.54 -1.41
C GLY A 140 3.35 -10.01 -2.74
N ALA A 141 4.21 -10.77 -3.41
CA ALA A 141 4.78 -10.43 -4.72
C ALA A 141 3.96 -11.01 -5.89
N ALA A 142 2.87 -11.72 -5.62
CA ALA A 142 2.04 -12.27 -6.69
C ALA A 142 1.26 -11.15 -7.40
N ASP A 143 1.18 -11.23 -8.73
CA ASP A 143 0.31 -10.37 -9.53
C ASP A 143 -1.16 -10.48 -9.10
N ILE A 144 -1.81 -9.33 -8.96
CA ILE A 144 -3.22 -9.22 -8.60
C ILE A 144 -3.96 -8.60 -9.76
N ARG A 145 -4.75 -9.40 -10.48
CA ARG A 145 -5.51 -8.98 -11.65
C ARG A 145 -6.99 -9.30 -11.54
N ASN A 146 -7.83 -8.55 -12.25
CA ASN A 146 -9.25 -8.87 -12.38
C ASN A 146 -9.46 -10.19 -13.14
N GLY A 147 -10.52 -10.93 -12.81
CA GLY A 147 -10.83 -12.23 -13.40
C GLY A 147 -9.93 -13.41 -12.99
N ALA A 148 -8.83 -13.18 -12.24
CA ALA A 148 -8.15 -14.27 -11.54
C ALA A 148 -9.01 -14.71 -10.36
N GLY A 149 -9.47 -15.97 -10.37
CA GLY A 149 -10.44 -16.51 -9.44
C GLY A 149 -10.15 -16.23 -7.95
N VAL A 150 -11.24 -16.10 -7.20
CA VAL A 150 -11.30 -16.04 -5.72
C VAL A 150 -10.47 -17.13 -5.05
#